data_AF-A0A923WLZ0-F1
#
_entry.id   AF-A0A923WLZ0-F1
#
_cell.length_a   1.000
_cell.length_b   1.000
_cell.length_c   1.000
_cell.angle_alpha   90.00
_cell.angle_beta   90.00
_cell.angle_gamma   90.00
#
_symmetry.space_group_name_H-M   'P 1'
#
loop_
_entity.id
_entity.type
_entity.pdbx_description
1 polymer ?
#
loop_
_entity_poly.entity_id
_entity_poly.type
_entity_poly.pdbx_seq_one_letter_code
_entity_poly.pdbx_strand_id
1 'polypeptide(L)'
;MNAPHHARHEGWQRRRAGCTLRSGFTLSFGFTLIELLVVLGIVALLLTLAVPRFFPSIDSAKETILADNLRTTRAVIDQFYSDTGRYPDTLDQLVEKKYLRKLPFDPVADSSATWIIIAPEDSAKGGVYSIKSGAPGIDRSGKPYLDW
;
A
#
# COMPACT_ATOMS: atom_id res chain seq x y z
N MET A 1 35.18 -67.35 65.11
CA MET A 1 33.94 -68.12 65.26
C MET A 1 32.97 -67.75 64.15
N ASN A 2 32.43 -68.77 63.49
CA ASN A 2 31.23 -68.82 62.64
C ASN A 2 31.20 -68.14 61.25
N ALA A 3 30.80 -68.99 60.31
CA ALA A 3 30.57 -68.77 58.90
C ALA A 3 29.04 -68.51 58.63
N PRO A 4 28.47 -68.81 57.45
CA PRO A 4 28.03 -67.86 56.43
C PRO A 4 26.50 -67.90 56.16
N HIS A 5 25.94 -67.02 55.33
CA HIS A 5 24.68 -67.29 54.62
C HIS A 5 24.60 -66.57 53.25
N HIS A 6 24.41 -67.42 52.22
CA HIS A 6 23.74 -67.27 50.91
C HIS A 6 23.76 -65.90 50.18
N ALA A 7 24.37 -65.74 49.00
CA ALA A 7 24.06 -66.36 47.71
C ALA A 7 22.61 -66.15 47.21
N ARG A 8 22.39 -65.11 46.37
CA ARG A 8 21.39 -65.12 45.28
C ARG A 8 21.73 -63.97 44.29
N HIS A 9 22.23 -64.27 43.07
CA HIS A 9 21.50 -64.09 41.78
C HIS A 9 21.45 -62.61 41.30
N GLU A 10 21.74 -62.19 40.06
CA GLU A 10 21.79 -62.86 38.76
C GLU A 10 22.77 -62.13 37.84
N GLY A 11 23.38 -62.91 36.94
CA GLY A 11 24.27 -62.40 35.92
C GLY A 11 23.52 -61.52 34.92
N TRP A 12 23.87 -60.24 34.90
CA TRP A 12 23.56 -59.38 33.77
C TRP A 12 24.37 -59.85 32.56
N GLN A 13 23.69 -60.59 31.71
CA GLN A 13 24.22 -61.15 30.49
C GLN A 13 24.65 -60.04 29.52
N ARG A 14 25.89 -60.21 29.06
CA ARG A 14 26.41 -59.75 27.78
C ARG A 14 25.34 -59.68 26.68
N ARG A 15 25.40 -58.62 25.87
CA ARG A 15 25.81 -58.72 24.46
C ARG A 15 26.03 -57.33 23.83
N ARG A 16 27.23 -57.16 23.28
CA ARG A 16 27.60 -56.13 22.31
C ARG A 16 26.84 -56.36 21.00
N ALA A 17 26.37 -55.30 20.36
CA ALA A 17 26.46 -55.10 18.91
C ALA A 17 25.82 -53.75 18.56
N GLY A 18 26.61 -52.86 17.96
CA GLY A 18 26.04 -51.71 17.26
C GLY A 18 25.27 -52.17 16.02
N CYS A 19 24.28 -51.39 15.62
CA CYS A 19 23.94 -51.23 14.21
C CYS A 19 23.11 -49.95 14.04
N THR A 20 23.82 -48.91 13.60
CA THR A 20 23.41 -47.91 12.60
C THR A 20 21.98 -47.37 12.63
N LEU A 21 21.88 -46.06 12.88
CA LEU A 21 20.80 -45.19 12.40
C LEU A 21 20.35 -45.64 11.01
N ARG A 22 19.12 -46.12 10.89
CA ARG A 22 18.53 -46.50 9.61
C ARG A 22 18.28 -45.23 8.81
N SER A 23 19.01 -45.15 7.70
CA SER A 23 18.99 -44.17 6.63
C SER A 23 17.61 -43.59 6.37
N GLY A 24 17.57 -42.26 6.22
CA GLY A 24 16.43 -41.55 5.66
C GLY A 24 15.98 -42.21 4.36
N PHE A 25 14.67 -42.26 4.16
CA PHE A 25 14.09 -42.61 2.88
C PHE A 25 14.33 -41.42 1.93
N THR A 26 15.57 -41.21 1.50
CA THR A 26 15.84 -40.38 0.33
C THR A 26 15.46 -41.21 -0.88
N LEU A 27 14.15 -41.29 -1.14
CA LEU A 27 13.64 -41.54 -2.47
C LEU A 27 14.03 -40.33 -3.31
N SER A 28 15.25 -40.34 -3.85
CA SER A 28 15.60 -39.49 -4.98
C SER A 28 14.89 -40.07 -6.21
N PHE A 29 13.58 -39.87 -6.29
CA PHE A 29 12.88 -39.93 -7.56
C PHE A 29 13.31 -38.69 -8.36
N GLY A 30 13.98 -38.92 -9.48
CA GLY A 30 14.29 -37.86 -10.43
C GLY A 30 12.99 -37.21 -10.92
N PHE A 31 13.00 -35.89 -11.01
CA PHE A 31 11.88 -35.11 -11.52
C PHE A 31 11.57 -35.54 -12.95
N THR A 32 10.30 -35.86 -13.25
CA THR A 32 9.91 -36.26 -14.61
C THR A 32 9.59 -35.04 -15.47
N LEU A 33 9.75 -35.14 -16.80
CA LEU A 33 9.33 -34.07 -17.72
C LEU A 33 7.84 -33.74 -17.56
N ILE A 34 7.00 -34.77 -17.42
CA ILE A 34 5.55 -34.62 -17.27
C ILE A 34 5.19 -33.85 -16.00
N GLU A 35 5.93 -34.03 -14.91
CA GLU A 35 5.73 -33.31 -13.66
C GLU A 35 6.02 -31.81 -13.81
N LEU A 36 7.06 -31.43 -14.55
CA LEU A 36 7.31 -30.01 -14.86
C LEU A 36 6.21 -29.43 -15.75
N LEU A 37 5.71 -30.20 -16.71
CA LEU A 37 4.62 -29.75 -17.59
C LEU A 37 3.33 -29.49 -16.82
N VAL A 38 2.98 -30.37 -15.87
CA VAL A 38 1.78 -30.17 -15.02
C VAL A 38 1.96 -28.95 -14.11
N VAL A 39 3.13 -28.78 -13.49
CA VAL A 39 3.42 -27.62 -12.61
C VAL A 39 3.34 -26.31 -13.39
N LEU A 40 3.99 -26.22 -14.55
CA LEU A 40 3.93 -25.03 -15.40
C LEU A 40 2.49 -24.76 -15.90
N GLY A 41 1.72 -25.81 -16.18
CA GLY A 41 0.30 -25.70 -16.51
C GLY A 41 -0.53 -25.09 -15.37
N ILE A 42 -0.32 -25.55 -14.13
CA ILE A 42 -1.00 -24.98 -12.96
C ILE A 42 -0.55 -23.52 -12.72
N VAL A 43 0.75 -23.21 -12.84
CA VAL A 43 1.27 -21.85 -12.69
C VAL A 43 0.64 -20.90 -13.74
N ALA A 44 0.58 -21.31 -15.01
CA ALA A 44 -0.04 -20.52 -16.07
C ALA A 44 -1.53 -20.26 -15.82
N LEU A 45 -2.26 -21.28 -15.33
CA LEU A 45 -3.66 -21.16 -14.95
C LEU A 45 -3.85 -20.17 -13.78
N LEU A 46 -3.03 -20.28 -12.74
CA LEU A 46 -3.10 -19.40 -11.58
C LEU A 46 -2.79 -17.94 -11.93
N LEU A 47 -1.78 -17.70 -12.78
CA LEU A 47 -1.45 -16.34 -13.23
C LEU A 47 -2.61 -15.66 -13.96
N THR A 48 -3.41 -16.42 -14.71
CA THR A 48 -4.60 -15.91 -15.41
C THR A 48 -5.68 -15.46 -14.42
N LEU A 49 -5.84 -16.16 -13.28
CA LEU A 49 -6.87 -15.88 -12.28
C LEU A 49 -6.42 -14.88 -11.19
N ALA A 50 -5.13 -14.61 -11.06
CA ALA A 50 -4.57 -13.80 -9.98
C ALA A 50 -4.71 -12.27 -10.17
N VAL A 51 -4.96 -11.80 -11.40
CA VAL A 51 -4.96 -10.37 -11.75
C VAL A 51 -6.13 -9.52 -11.20
N PRO A 52 -7.39 -9.98 -11.08
CA PRO A 52 -8.53 -9.08 -11.27
C PRO A 52 -8.90 -8.17 -10.08
N ARG A 53 -8.14 -8.11 -8.98
CA ARG A 53 -8.63 -7.43 -7.75
C ARG A 53 -7.89 -6.18 -7.28
N PHE A 54 -6.81 -5.74 -7.94
CA PHE A 54 -6.00 -4.64 -7.38
C PHE A 54 -6.40 -3.22 -7.79
N PHE A 55 -7.14 -3.03 -8.87
CA PHE A 55 -7.37 -1.70 -9.45
C PHE A 55 -8.40 -0.80 -8.71
N PRO A 56 -9.54 -1.30 -8.19
CA PRO A 56 -10.59 -0.42 -7.65
C PRO A 56 -10.18 0.39 -6.41
N SER A 57 -9.23 -0.12 -5.62
CA SER A 57 -8.79 0.54 -4.38
C SER A 57 -7.91 1.76 -4.67
N ILE A 58 -7.20 1.77 -5.80
CA ILE A 58 -6.27 2.86 -6.13
C ILE A 58 -7.06 4.09 -6.55
N ASP A 59 -8.05 3.93 -7.43
CA ASP A 59 -8.87 5.05 -7.90
C ASP A 59 -9.63 5.71 -6.75
N SER A 60 -10.23 4.91 -5.86
CA SER A 60 -10.88 5.42 -4.65
C SER A 60 -9.92 6.17 -3.72
N ALA A 61 -8.67 5.71 -3.61
CA ALA A 61 -7.66 6.38 -2.79
C ALA A 61 -7.27 7.73 -3.42
N LYS A 62 -7.08 7.76 -4.75
CA LYS A 62 -6.80 8.99 -5.50
C LYS A 62 -7.93 10.02 -5.31
N GLU A 63 -9.19 9.60 -5.47
CA GLU A 63 -10.37 10.44 -5.23
C GLU A 63 -10.41 11.00 -3.80
N THR A 64 -10.14 10.16 -2.80
CA THR A 64 -10.13 10.57 -1.38
C THR A 64 -9.05 11.62 -1.12
N ILE A 65 -7.84 11.39 -1.63
CA ILE A 65 -6.71 12.32 -1.50
C ILE A 65 -7.00 13.64 -2.23
N LEU A 66 -7.59 13.57 -3.43
CA LEU A 66 -7.97 14.77 -4.18
C LEU A 66 -9.00 15.61 -3.40
N ALA A 67 -10.04 14.98 -2.87
CA ALA A 67 -11.07 15.66 -2.08
C ALA A 67 -10.48 16.33 -0.83
N ASP A 68 -9.59 15.64 -0.12
CA ASP A 68 -8.94 16.18 1.07
C ASP A 68 -8.01 17.35 0.73
N ASN A 69 -7.23 17.24 -0.35
CA ASN A 69 -6.36 18.31 -0.84
C ASN A 69 -7.15 19.57 -1.24
N LEU A 70 -8.26 19.40 -1.97
CA LEU A 70 -9.14 20.52 -2.34
C LEU A 70 -9.73 21.18 -1.10
N ARG A 71 -10.28 20.39 -0.18
CA ARG A 71 -10.87 20.90 1.08
C ARG A 71 -9.86 21.66 1.92
N THR A 72 -8.68 21.06 2.15
CA THR A 72 -7.63 21.66 2.97
C THR A 72 -7.11 22.95 2.35
N THR A 73 -6.89 22.97 1.04
CA THR A 73 -6.36 24.16 0.35
C THR A 73 -7.37 25.30 0.32
N ARG A 74 -8.66 25.00 0.09
CA ARG A 74 -9.75 25.99 0.18
C ARG A 74 -9.83 26.60 1.58
N ALA A 75 -9.77 25.77 2.62
CA ALA A 75 -9.75 26.26 4.01
C ALA A 75 -8.54 27.17 4.29
N VAL A 76 -7.38 26.86 3.70
CA VAL A 76 -6.18 27.71 3.83
C VAL A 76 -6.33 29.04 3.08
N ILE A 77 -6.98 29.04 1.92
CA ILE A 77 -7.31 30.28 1.19
C ILE A 77 -8.25 31.15 2.03
N ASP A 78 -9.27 30.55 2.65
CA ASP A 78 -10.21 31.26 3.53
C ASP A 78 -9.51 31.80 4.79
N GLN A 79 -8.54 31.06 5.34
CA GLN A 79 -7.71 31.52 6.45
C GLN A 79 -6.85 32.72 6.04
N PHE A 80 -6.22 32.68 4.86
CA PHE A 80 -5.45 33.80 4.34
C PHE A 80 -6.30 35.07 4.19
N TYR A 81 -7.52 34.92 3.67
CA TYR A 81 -8.48 36.02 3.58
C TYR A 81 -8.88 36.53 4.97
N SER A 82 -9.10 35.64 5.93
CA SER A 82 -9.47 36.01 7.30
C SER A 82 -8.36 36.82 8.00
N ASP A 83 -7.09 36.52 7.72
CA ASP A 83 -5.95 37.19 8.33
C ASP A 83 -5.59 38.52 7.65
N THR A 84 -5.74 38.60 6.33
CA THR A 84 -5.25 39.75 5.53
C THR A 84 -6.36 40.65 4.98
N GLY A 85 -7.61 40.18 5.00
CA GLY A 85 -8.76 40.83 4.37
C GLY A 85 -8.79 40.71 2.84
N ARG A 86 -7.88 39.94 2.24
CA ARG A 86 -7.75 39.77 0.79
C ARG A 86 -7.39 38.32 0.45
N TYR A 87 -7.94 37.79 -0.63
CA TYR A 87 -7.54 36.50 -1.19
C TYR A 87 -6.13 36.59 -1.77
N PRO A 88 -5.39 35.47 -1.81
CA PRO A 88 -4.07 35.49 -2.41
C PRO A 88 -4.16 35.79 -3.91
N ASP A 89 -3.17 36.49 -4.46
CA ASP A 89 -3.14 36.81 -5.89
C ASP A 89 -2.73 35.57 -6.71
N THR A 90 -1.94 34.67 -6.13
CA THR A 90 -1.49 33.39 -6.72
C THR A 90 -1.44 32.30 -5.65
N LEU A 91 -1.48 31.02 -6.05
CA LEU A 91 -1.34 29.90 -5.12
C LEU A 91 0.03 29.84 -4.45
N ASP A 92 1.09 30.23 -5.16
CA ASP A 92 2.45 30.25 -4.63
C ASP A 92 2.60 31.18 -3.42
N GLN A 93 1.81 32.24 -3.35
CA GLN A 93 1.79 33.17 -2.22
C GLN A 93 1.47 32.45 -0.90
N LEU A 94 0.63 31.40 -0.92
CA LEU A 94 0.34 30.60 0.27
C LEU A 94 1.59 29.88 0.79
N VAL A 95 2.51 29.47 -0.10
CA VAL A 95 3.77 28.82 0.27
C VAL A 95 4.79 29.85 0.76
N GLU A 96 4.91 30.98 0.07
CA GLU A 96 5.80 32.09 0.44
C GLU A 96 5.47 32.62 1.83
N LYS A 97 4.17 32.83 2.10
CA LYS A 97 3.64 33.32 3.38
C LYS A 97 3.50 32.24 4.45
N LYS A 98 3.96 31.01 4.17
CA LYS A 98 3.99 29.88 5.11
C LYS A 98 2.63 29.38 5.61
N TYR A 99 1.56 29.67 4.87
CA TYR A 99 0.26 29.04 5.07
C TYR A 99 0.27 27.58 4.61
N LEU A 100 1.01 27.29 3.53
CA LEU A 100 1.32 25.96 3.06
C LEU A 100 2.83 25.71 3.11
N ARG A 101 3.22 24.45 3.35
CA ARG A 101 4.64 24.05 3.20
C ARG A 101 5.03 23.90 1.73
N LYS A 102 4.08 23.43 0.91
CA LYS A 102 4.15 23.27 -0.53
C LYS A 102 2.74 23.16 -1.09
N LEU A 103 2.57 23.35 -2.39
CA LEU A 103 1.28 23.10 -3.04
C LEU A 103 0.88 21.63 -2.96
N PRO A 104 -0.43 21.34 -2.80
CA PRO A 104 -0.94 19.97 -2.82
C PRO A 104 -0.75 19.33 -4.20
N PHE A 105 -0.68 18.01 -4.21
CA PHE A 105 -0.59 17.19 -5.41
C PHE A 105 -1.98 16.68 -5.81
N ASP A 106 -2.33 16.78 -7.09
CA ASP A 106 -3.53 16.17 -7.66
C ASP A 106 -3.19 14.74 -8.14
N PRO A 107 -3.68 13.68 -7.45
CA PRO A 107 -3.36 12.30 -7.81
C PRO A 107 -4.14 11.76 -9.01
N VAL A 108 -5.15 12.49 -9.48
CA VAL A 108 -5.94 12.14 -10.67
C VAL A 108 -5.32 12.80 -11.91
N ALA A 109 -4.92 14.07 -11.81
CA ALA A 109 -4.18 14.77 -12.86
C ALA A 109 -2.67 14.46 -12.89
N ASP A 110 -2.16 13.73 -11.88
CA ASP A 110 -0.74 13.43 -11.67
C ASP A 110 0.15 14.68 -11.66
N SER A 111 -0.32 15.76 -11.02
CA SER A 111 0.31 17.08 -11.09
C SER A 111 0.02 17.96 -9.87
N SER A 112 0.97 18.81 -9.46
CA SER A 112 0.73 19.86 -8.45
C SER A 112 0.50 21.25 -9.05
N ALA A 113 0.53 21.38 -10.38
CA ALA A 113 0.53 22.67 -11.08
C ALA A 113 -0.74 22.92 -11.91
N THR A 114 -1.59 21.91 -12.09
CA THR A 114 -2.75 21.97 -13.01
C THR A 114 -4.04 22.34 -12.29
N TRP A 115 -3.94 23.14 -11.22
CA TRP A 115 -5.12 23.61 -10.49
C TRP A 115 -5.83 24.69 -11.28
N ILE A 116 -7.14 24.55 -11.46
CA ILE A 116 -7.97 25.59 -12.08
C ILE A 116 -8.33 26.60 -11.00
N ILE A 117 -7.87 27.84 -11.19
CA ILE A 117 -8.09 28.95 -10.27
C ILE A 117 -9.44 29.61 -10.57
N ILE A 118 -10.24 29.83 -9.53
CA ILE A 118 -11.46 30.63 -9.57
C ILE A 118 -11.16 31.95 -8.86
N ALA A 119 -11.30 33.06 -9.58
CA ALA A 119 -11.15 34.40 -9.01
C ALA A 119 -12.41 34.79 -8.21
N PRO A 120 -12.27 35.64 -7.17
CA PRO A 120 -13.41 36.21 -6.47
C PRO A 120 -14.26 37.09 -7.41
N GLU A 121 -15.56 37.22 -7.13
CA GLU A 121 -16.45 38.12 -7.89
C GLU A 121 -15.95 39.57 -7.89
N ASP A 122 -15.38 39.99 -6.76
CA ASP A 122 -14.72 41.28 -6.62
C ASP A 122 -13.21 41.11 -6.85
N SER A 123 -12.74 41.54 -8.03
CA SER A 123 -11.32 41.50 -8.40
C SER A 123 -10.43 42.34 -7.48
N ALA A 124 -10.98 43.29 -6.73
CA ALA A 124 -10.20 44.05 -5.73
C ALA A 124 -9.80 43.19 -4.54
N LYS A 125 -10.48 42.04 -4.33
CA LYS A 125 -10.24 41.12 -3.22
C LYS A 125 -9.18 40.06 -3.52
N GLY A 126 -8.46 40.10 -4.64
CA GLY A 126 -7.36 39.17 -4.95
C GLY A 126 -7.64 38.29 -6.16
N GLY A 127 -6.81 37.25 -6.34
CA GLY A 127 -6.80 36.42 -7.55
C GLY A 127 -7.33 35.00 -7.39
N VAL A 128 -7.30 34.45 -6.17
CA VAL A 128 -7.62 33.04 -5.91
C VAL A 128 -8.65 32.92 -4.79
N TYR A 129 -9.93 32.83 -5.16
CA TYR A 129 -11.02 32.54 -4.24
C TYR A 129 -11.16 31.05 -3.94
N SER A 130 -11.04 30.21 -4.97
CA SER A 130 -11.15 28.76 -4.84
C SER A 130 -10.33 28.07 -5.93
N ILE A 131 -10.08 26.78 -5.72
CA ILE A 131 -9.39 25.91 -6.68
C ILE A 131 -10.24 24.72 -7.06
N LYS A 132 -10.05 24.22 -8.28
CA LYS A 132 -10.63 22.97 -8.78
C LYS A 132 -9.55 22.08 -9.38
N SER A 133 -9.78 20.77 -9.39
CA SER A 133 -8.92 19.83 -10.10
C SER A 133 -8.95 20.12 -11.60
N GLY A 134 -7.78 20.07 -12.25
CA GLY A 134 -7.68 20.08 -13.71
C GLY A 134 -7.73 18.68 -14.34
N ALA A 135 -8.02 17.65 -13.55
CA ALA A 135 -8.05 16.28 -14.02
C ALA A 135 -9.17 16.05 -15.06
N PRO A 136 -8.86 15.39 -16.20
CA PRO A 136 -9.89 14.95 -17.12
C PRO A 136 -10.70 13.78 -16.51
N GLY A 137 -11.95 13.63 -16.96
CA GLY A 137 -12.79 12.48 -16.62
C GLY A 137 -13.78 12.74 -15.49
N ILE A 138 -14.35 11.64 -15.00
CA ILE A 138 -15.41 11.60 -14.00
C ILE A 138 -15.00 10.77 -12.80
N ASP A 139 -15.56 11.08 -11.65
CA ASP A 139 -15.46 10.28 -10.46
C ASP A 139 -16.32 9.00 -10.54
N ARG A 140 -16.19 8.16 -9.50
CA ARG A 140 -16.98 6.93 -9.33
C ARG A 140 -18.50 7.15 -9.27
N SER A 141 -18.95 8.38 -9.01
CA SER A 141 -20.38 8.75 -8.96
C SER A 141 -20.88 9.29 -10.32
N GLY A 142 -20.01 9.44 -11.30
CA GLY A 142 -20.33 10.00 -12.62
C GLY A 142 -20.19 11.52 -12.72
N LYS A 143 -19.65 12.20 -11.71
CA LYS A 143 -19.47 13.65 -11.70
C LYS A 143 -18.08 14.03 -12.21
N PRO A 144 -17.94 15.02 -13.11
CA PRO A 144 -16.64 15.49 -13.56
C PRO A 144 -15.77 16.01 -12.42
N TYR A 145 -14.46 15.74 -12.44
CA TYR A 145 -13.52 16.28 -11.46
C TYR A 145 -13.43 17.82 -11.51
N LEU A 146 -13.73 18.40 -12.67
CA LEU A 146 -13.86 19.86 -12.87
C LEU A 146 -15.00 20.48 -12.03
N ASP A 147 -15.96 19.68 -11.57
CA ASP A 147 -17.10 20.16 -10.79
C ASP A 147 -16.90 19.99 -9.28
N TRP A 148 -15.78 19.39 -8.84
CA TRP A 148 -15.43 19.19 -7.44
C TRP A 148 -15.02 20.49 -6.73
#